data_AF-A0A3D2W3I0-F1
#
_entry.id   AF-A0A3D2W3I0-F1
#
_cell.length_a   1.000
_cell.length_b   1.000
_cell.length_c   1.000
_cell.angle_alpha   90.00
_cell.angle_beta   90.00
_cell.angle_gamma   90.00
#
_symmetry.space_group_name_H-M   'P 1'
#
loop_
_entity.id
_entity.type
_entity.pdbx_description
1 polymer ?
#
loop_
_entity_poly.entity_id
_entity_poly.type
_entity_poly.pdbx_seq_one_letter_code
_entity_poly.pdbx_strand_id
1 'polypeptide(L)'
;MTFYKFAVGVVLALAMMLVLGMAALVFSARDFQFGVAQISPATNGLISFERLADVEAQIERIEEESGGPRGEYLEIEQRLAALETQAQSAGSDADEARAAMVGAIATLEARANARPAASAAADLSAGALNQRVSLLASRTGLSPADQQSVAALRTQAQQLFTQEEALTETGAERAALETRQRLVGGQVSEANRRIYALQERVVPDYQHFARVRGEADALTNMSPLGVSAFLAQGHPALLSTALVLLMGALGALLYLFPAYLNRAAPVTVAEIAVRLIFGMCAALALYVLANAALSSFSLGSAGAQQPGTSSALNPFTVSLFGIVAGVMSEDIAMWIQERGRGIFTQGGGQPAAAQDSGTAINPHGGPNTP
;
A
#
# COMPACT_ATOMS: atom_id res chain seq x y z
N MET A 1 22.96 49.82 12.14
CA MET A 1 23.28 48.38 12.30
C MET A 1 24.76 48.20 11.99
N THR A 2 25.57 47.57 12.85
CA THR A 2 27.00 47.36 12.56
C THR A 2 27.18 46.20 11.58
N PHE A 3 28.23 46.25 10.74
CA PHE A 3 28.57 45.15 9.82
C PHE A 3 28.73 43.81 10.56
N TYR A 4 29.29 43.85 11.78
CA TYR A 4 29.39 42.69 12.66
C TYR A 4 28.02 42.10 13.02
N LYS A 5 27.05 42.93 13.44
CA LYS A 5 25.70 42.46 13.76
C LYS A 5 25.08 41.81 12.52
N PHE A 6 25.15 42.46 11.36
CA PHE A 6 24.67 41.90 10.09
C PHE A 6 25.32 40.53 9.76
N ALA A 7 26.65 40.43 9.82
CA ALA A 7 27.37 39.19 9.54
C ALA A 7 26.97 38.05 10.49
N VAL A 8 26.80 38.34 11.79
CA VAL A 8 26.30 37.36 12.78
C VAL A 8 24.88 36.91 12.45
N GLY A 9 24.01 37.84 12.03
CA GLY A 9 22.66 37.50 11.58
C GLY A 9 22.63 36.58 10.36
N VAL A 10 23.53 36.80 9.39
CA VAL A 10 23.69 35.92 8.22
C VAL A 10 24.15 34.53 8.65
N VAL A 11 25.14 34.43 9.54
CA VAL A 11 25.61 33.14 10.08
C VAL A 11 24.48 32.40 10.81
N LEU A 12 23.69 33.10 11.62
CA LEU A 12 22.55 32.51 12.33
C LEU A 12 21.49 31.99 11.35
N ALA A 13 21.14 32.78 10.33
CA ALA A 13 20.17 32.37 9.31
C ALA A 13 20.67 31.15 8.50
N LEU A 14 21.95 31.13 8.10
CA LEU A 14 22.56 30.00 7.42
C LEU A 14 22.57 28.74 8.29
N ALA A 15 22.90 28.87 9.57
CA ALA A 15 22.86 27.75 10.52
C ALA A 15 21.45 27.20 10.66
N MET A 16 20.43 28.06 10.78
CA MET A 16 19.02 27.64 10.84
C MET A 16 18.59 26.92 9.56
N MET A 17 18.92 27.46 8.38
CA MET A 17 18.58 26.83 7.10
C MET A 17 19.28 25.47 6.93
N LEU A 18 20.55 25.35 7.33
CA LEU A 18 21.29 24.10 7.27
C LEU A 18 20.69 23.04 8.20
N VAL A 19 20.42 23.41 9.46
CA VAL A 19 19.81 22.49 10.45
C VAL A 19 18.43 22.07 9.98
N LEU A 20 17.60 22.99 9.48
CA LEU A 20 16.26 22.70 8.96
C LEU A 20 16.32 21.77 7.74
N GLY A 21 17.24 22.03 6.79
CA GLY A 21 17.43 21.21 5.61
C GLY A 21 17.85 19.79 5.98
N MET A 22 18.86 19.64 6.83
CA MET A 22 19.31 18.32 7.29
C MET A 22 18.25 17.60 8.11
N ALA A 23 17.53 18.32 8.97
CA ALA A 23 16.41 17.81 9.73
C ALA A 23 15.30 17.27 8.83
N ALA A 24 14.95 17.97 7.74
CA ALA A 24 13.94 17.52 6.79
C ALA A 24 14.35 16.20 6.10
N LEU A 25 15.62 16.06 5.72
CA LEU A 25 16.15 14.82 5.12
C LEU A 25 16.09 13.64 6.10
N VAL A 26 16.59 13.84 7.33
CA VAL A 26 16.58 12.81 8.38
C VAL A 26 15.14 12.46 8.78
N PHE A 27 14.26 13.45 8.87
CA PHE A 27 12.85 13.26 9.19
C PHE A 27 12.16 12.41 8.12
N SER A 28 12.33 12.75 6.84
CA SER A 28 11.73 12.02 5.72
C SER A 28 12.22 10.56 5.66
N ALA A 29 13.52 10.33 5.86
CA ALA A 29 14.07 8.98 5.96
C ALA A 29 13.49 8.19 7.15
N ARG A 30 13.36 8.83 8.32
CA ARG A 30 12.82 8.18 9.52
C ARG A 30 11.33 7.89 9.40
N ASP A 31 10.56 8.79 8.79
CA ASP A 31 9.13 8.63 8.54
C ASP A 31 8.86 7.47 7.58
N PHE A 32 9.62 7.35 6.50
CA PHE A 32 9.61 6.18 5.61
C PHE A 32 9.85 4.88 6.39
N GLN A 33 10.92 4.81 7.19
CA GLN A 33 11.22 3.62 8.00
C GLN A 33 10.10 3.28 8.97
N PHE A 34 9.46 4.30 9.56
CA PHE A 34 8.34 4.10 10.48
C PHE A 34 7.11 3.58 9.74
N GLY A 35 6.77 4.12 8.57
CA GLY A 35 5.70 3.64 7.71
C GLY A 35 5.92 2.18 7.29
N VAL A 36 7.11 1.87 6.80
CA VAL A 36 7.50 0.50 6.43
C VAL A 36 7.39 -0.46 7.62
N ALA A 37 7.86 -0.06 8.80
CA ALA A 37 7.78 -0.90 10.00
C ALA A 37 6.34 -1.19 10.47
N GLN A 38 5.40 -0.26 10.24
CA GLN A 38 3.98 -0.50 10.53
C GLN A 38 3.36 -1.51 9.58
N ILE A 39 3.78 -1.49 8.32
CA ILE A 39 3.21 -2.29 7.24
C ILE A 39 3.84 -3.68 7.22
N SER A 40 5.16 -3.77 7.42
CA SER A 40 5.90 -5.03 7.49
C SER A 40 6.83 -5.03 8.71
N PRO A 41 6.31 -5.40 9.90
CA PRO A 41 7.08 -5.41 11.15
C PRO A 41 8.35 -6.28 11.08
N ALA A 42 8.33 -7.33 10.26
CA ALA A 42 9.46 -8.24 10.06
C ALA A 42 10.70 -7.55 9.48
N THR A 43 10.53 -6.45 8.75
CA THR A 43 11.64 -5.66 8.19
C THR A 43 12.25 -4.69 9.19
N ASN A 44 11.57 -4.41 10.31
CA ASN A 44 11.93 -3.35 11.26
C ASN A 44 12.16 -1.98 10.57
N GLY A 45 11.45 -1.72 9.46
CA GLY A 45 11.58 -0.48 8.69
C GLY A 45 12.78 -0.43 7.74
N LEU A 46 13.56 -1.52 7.62
CA LEU A 46 14.74 -1.58 6.77
C LEU A 46 14.45 -2.29 5.46
N ILE A 47 14.60 -1.56 4.35
CA ILE A 47 14.46 -2.09 2.99
C ILE A 47 15.67 -1.67 2.17
N SER A 48 16.21 -2.61 1.41
CA SER A 48 17.27 -2.33 0.44
C SER A 48 16.65 -1.76 -0.84
N PHE A 49 16.97 -0.51 -1.15
CA PHE A 49 16.51 0.18 -2.36
C PHE A 49 17.12 -0.46 -3.61
N GLU A 50 18.35 -0.95 -3.52
CA GLU A 50 19.01 -1.70 -4.60
C GLU A 50 18.23 -2.97 -4.93
N ARG A 51 17.89 -3.79 -3.91
CA ARG A 51 17.09 -4.99 -4.12
C ARG A 51 15.69 -4.68 -4.65
N LEU A 52 15.09 -3.58 -4.19
CA LEU A 52 13.80 -3.12 -4.68
C LEU A 52 13.87 -2.78 -6.17
N ALA A 53 14.87 -2.01 -6.60
CA ALA A 53 15.10 -1.67 -8.00
C ALA A 53 15.43 -2.89 -8.87
N ASP A 54 16.25 -3.82 -8.37
CA ASP A 54 16.58 -5.07 -9.07
C ASP A 54 15.35 -5.96 -9.29
N VAL A 55 14.49 -6.05 -8.27
CA VAL A 55 13.24 -6.80 -8.35
C VAL A 55 12.25 -6.12 -9.30
N GLU A 56 12.17 -4.79 -9.26
CA GLU A 56 11.35 -4.01 -10.17
C GLU A 56 11.76 -4.22 -11.64
N ALA A 57 13.05 -4.14 -11.94
CA ALA A 57 13.56 -4.42 -13.29
C ALA A 57 13.28 -5.86 -13.74
N GLN A 58 13.27 -6.82 -12.82
CA GLN A 58 12.89 -8.21 -13.13
C GLN A 58 11.37 -8.36 -13.35
N ILE A 59 10.55 -7.68 -12.56
CA ILE A 59 9.10 -7.67 -12.72
C ILE A 59 8.74 -7.06 -14.07
N GLU A 60 9.34 -5.93 -14.44
CA GLU A 60 9.11 -5.26 -15.72
C GLU A 60 9.42 -6.18 -16.90
N ARG A 61 10.54 -6.92 -16.85
CA ARG A 61 10.86 -7.93 -17.88
C ARG A 61 9.82 -9.04 -17.96
N ILE A 62 9.34 -9.56 -16.82
CA ILE A 62 8.29 -10.59 -16.80
C ILE A 62 6.96 -10.03 -17.33
N GLU A 63 6.64 -8.77 -17.03
CA GLU A 63 5.46 -8.10 -17.54
C GLU A 63 5.53 -7.89 -19.06
N GLU A 64 6.69 -7.47 -19.58
CA GLU A 64 6.95 -7.35 -21.01
C GLU A 64 6.86 -8.72 -21.71
N GLU A 65 7.51 -9.74 -21.18
CA GLU A 65 7.46 -11.11 -21.70
C GLU A 65 6.04 -11.71 -21.66
N SER A 66 5.26 -11.39 -20.61
CA SER A 66 3.89 -11.86 -20.45
C SER A 66 2.84 -10.99 -21.14
N GLY A 67 3.22 -9.85 -21.72
CA GLY A 67 2.32 -8.93 -22.40
C GLY A 67 1.60 -9.59 -23.59
N GLY A 68 2.33 -10.36 -24.40
CA GLY A 68 1.76 -11.13 -25.51
C GLY A 68 0.72 -12.15 -25.05
N PRO A 69 1.06 -13.11 -24.17
CA PRO A 69 0.11 -14.06 -23.61
C PRO A 69 -1.11 -13.41 -22.92
N ARG A 70 -0.93 -12.31 -22.19
CA ARG A 70 -2.04 -11.57 -21.57
C ARG A 70 -2.99 -10.97 -22.61
N GLY A 71 -2.45 -10.37 -23.66
CA GLY A 71 -3.25 -9.86 -24.79
C GLY A 71 -4.01 -10.98 -25.49
N GLU A 72 -3.33 -12.08 -25.79
CA GLU A 72 -3.95 -13.26 -26.41
C GLU A 72 -5.07 -13.84 -25.54
N TYR A 73 -4.89 -13.91 -24.22
CA TYR A 73 -5.92 -14.39 -23.30
C TYR A 73 -7.21 -13.55 -23.38
N LEU A 74 -7.07 -12.22 -23.41
CA LEU A 74 -8.21 -11.30 -23.54
C LEU A 74 -8.90 -11.44 -24.90
N GLU A 75 -8.13 -11.60 -25.98
CA GLU A 75 -8.70 -11.85 -27.31
C GLU A 75 -9.48 -13.17 -27.37
N ILE A 76 -8.96 -14.23 -26.77
CA ILE A 76 -9.64 -15.54 -26.70
C ILE A 76 -10.93 -15.42 -25.89
N GLU A 77 -10.91 -14.72 -24.75
CA GLU A 77 -12.10 -14.49 -23.92
C GLU A 77 -13.20 -13.74 -24.70
N GLN A 78 -12.82 -12.70 -25.43
CA GLN A 78 -13.75 -11.96 -26.29
C GLN A 78 -14.32 -12.82 -27.42
N ARG A 79 -13.48 -13.63 -28.08
CA ARG A 79 -13.93 -14.55 -29.15
C ARG A 79 -14.85 -15.64 -28.63
N LEU A 80 -14.55 -16.23 -27.47
CA LEU A 80 -15.41 -17.22 -26.82
C LEU A 80 -16.79 -16.63 -26.49
N ALA A 81 -16.85 -15.41 -25.95
CA ALA A 81 -18.11 -14.74 -25.68
C ALA A 81 -18.93 -14.46 -26.96
N ALA A 82 -18.25 -14.08 -28.05
CA ALA A 82 -18.89 -13.88 -29.34
C ALA A 82 -19.44 -15.19 -29.93
N LEU A 83 -18.65 -16.28 -29.90
CA LEU A 83 -19.06 -17.60 -30.37
C LEU A 83 -20.21 -18.19 -29.53
N GLU A 84 -20.22 -17.96 -28.21
CA GLU A 84 -21.33 -18.37 -27.35
C GLU A 84 -22.64 -17.71 -27.78
N THR A 85 -22.60 -16.39 -27.99
CA THR A 85 -23.77 -15.61 -28.43
C THR A 85 -24.24 -16.10 -29.80
N GLN A 86 -23.32 -16.34 -30.73
CA GLN A 86 -23.62 -16.86 -32.05
C GLN A 86 -24.23 -18.27 -31.99
N ALA A 87 -23.62 -19.19 -31.26
CA ALA A 87 -24.10 -20.56 -31.10
C ALA A 87 -25.49 -20.59 -30.44
N GLN A 88 -25.74 -19.73 -29.44
CA GLN A 88 -27.05 -19.64 -28.79
C GLN A 88 -28.13 -19.15 -29.76
N SER A 89 -27.84 -18.11 -30.56
CA SER A 89 -28.78 -17.60 -31.57
C SER A 89 -29.06 -18.62 -32.69
N ALA A 90 -28.02 -19.23 -33.25
CA ALA A 90 -28.18 -20.23 -34.29
C ALA A 90 -28.85 -21.52 -33.77
N GLY A 91 -28.64 -21.86 -32.49
CA GLY A 91 -29.31 -22.95 -31.82
C GLY A 91 -30.82 -22.71 -31.68
N SER A 92 -31.22 -21.52 -31.23
CA SER A 92 -32.65 -21.16 -31.13
C SER A 92 -33.34 -21.14 -32.50
N ASP A 93 -32.67 -20.63 -33.53
CA ASP A 93 -33.21 -20.59 -34.89
C ASP A 93 -33.39 -22.01 -35.45
N ALA A 94 -32.42 -22.90 -35.21
CA ALA A 94 -32.51 -24.30 -35.60
C ALA A 94 -33.64 -25.03 -34.86
N ASP A 95 -33.83 -24.77 -33.56
CA ASP A 95 -34.94 -25.33 -32.77
C ASP A 95 -36.31 -24.87 -33.27
N GLU A 96 -36.46 -23.59 -33.59
CA GLU A 96 -37.69 -23.05 -34.17
C GLU A 96 -37.98 -23.67 -35.54
N ALA A 97 -36.96 -23.80 -36.40
CA ALA A 97 -37.07 -24.45 -37.70
C ALA A 97 -37.42 -25.94 -37.58
N ARG A 98 -36.81 -26.67 -36.63
CA ARG A 98 -37.15 -28.06 -36.29
C ARG A 98 -38.62 -28.17 -35.89
N ALA A 99 -39.09 -27.33 -34.97
CA ALA A 99 -40.48 -27.34 -34.51
C ALA A 99 -41.47 -27.06 -35.65
N ALA A 100 -41.18 -26.07 -36.49
CA ALA A 100 -42.00 -25.74 -37.66
C ALA A 100 -42.07 -26.90 -38.66
N MET A 101 -40.92 -27.52 -38.97
CA MET A 101 -40.85 -28.68 -39.86
C MET A 101 -41.61 -29.87 -39.31
N VAL A 102 -41.48 -30.18 -38.02
CA VAL A 102 -42.19 -31.29 -37.37
C VAL A 102 -43.69 -31.09 -37.46
N GLY A 103 -44.20 -29.88 -37.21
CA GLY A 103 -45.62 -29.55 -37.35
C GLY A 103 -46.13 -29.68 -38.79
N ALA A 104 -45.34 -29.23 -39.76
CA ALA A 104 -45.69 -29.34 -41.17
C ALA A 104 -45.69 -30.80 -41.67
N ILE A 105 -44.68 -31.59 -41.28
CA ILE A 105 -44.59 -33.03 -41.58
C ILE A 105 -45.78 -33.77 -40.98
N ALA A 106 -46.10 -33.53 -39.69
CA ALA A 106 -47.24 -34.17 -39.03
C ALA A 106 -48.57 -33.87 -39.73
N THR A 107 -48.76 -32.63 -40.20
CA THR A 107 -49.97 -32.22 -40.94
C THR A 107 -50.07 -32.92 -42.30
N LEU A 108 -48.95 -33.12 -42.99
CA LEU A 108 -48.89 -33.88 -44.25
C LEU A 108 -49.10 -35.38 -44.03
N GLU A 109 -48.49 -35.96 -43.00
CA GLU A 109 -48.69 -37.36 -42.61
C GLU A 109 -50.16 -37.64 -42.30
N ALA A 110 -50.83 -36.75 -41.55
CA ALA A 110 -52.25 -36.86 -41.24
C ALA A 110 -53.13 -36.82 -42.51
N ARG A 111 -52.89 -35.86 -43.42
CA ARG A 111 -53.64 -35.74 -44.69
C ARG A 111 -53.41 -36.93 -45.62
N ALA A 112 -52.19 -37.47 -45.64
CA ALA A 112 -51.85 -38.63 -46.43
C ALA A 112 -52.27 -39.95 -45.77
N ASN A 113 -52.86 -39.94 -44.56
CA ASN A 113 -53.17 -41.15 -43.80
C ASN A 113 -51.91 -42.04 -43.57
N ALA A 114 -50.76 -41.40 -43.34
CA ALA A 114 -49.53 -42.03 -42.90
C ALA A 114 -49.47 -41.98 -41.37
N ARG A 115 -49.30 -43.14 -40.71
CA ARG A 115 -48.90 -43.16 -39.30
C ARG A 115 -47.38 -43.26 -39.22
N PRO A 116 -46.67 -42.30 -38.63
CA PRO A 116 -45.25 -42.44 -38.36
C PRO A 116 -45.00 -43.57 -37.34
N ALA A 117 -43.86 -44.24 -37.44
CA ALA A 117 -43.38 -45.10 -36.37
C ALA A 117 -43.04 -44.23 -35.15
N ALA A 118 -43.40 -44.68 -33.94
CA ALA A 118 -43.23 -43.89 -32.71
C ALA A 118 -41.78 -43.41 -32.47
N SER A 119 -40.78 -44.19 -32.89
CA SER A 119 -39.36 -43.84 -32.82
C SER A 119 -38.95 -42.74 -33.80
N ALA A 120 -39.56 -42.67 -34.99
CA ALA A 120 -39.28 -41.63 -35.98
C ALA A 120 -39.92 -40.28 -35.64
N ALA A 121 -40.95 -40.27 -34.78
CA ALA A 121 -41.57 -39.04 -34.30
C ALA A 121 -40.76 -38.35 -33.18
N ALA A 122 -39.87 -39.08 -32.51
CA ALA A 122 -39.08 -38.58 -31.37
C ALA A 122 -37.71 -38.00 -31.79
N ASP A 123 -37.16 -38.43 -32.92
CA ASP A 123 -35.90 -37.89 -33.45
C ASP A 123 -36.17 -36.62 -34.28
N LEU A 124 -35.67 -35.49 -33.78
CA LEU A 124 -35.88 -34.16 -34.35
C LEU A 124 -34.64 -33.65 -35.12
N SER A 125 -33.59 -34.48 -35.26
CA SER A 125 -32.38 -34.09 -36.00
C SER A 125 -32.70 -33.80 -37.47
N ALA A 126 -31.95 -32.90 -38.12
CA ALA A 126 -32.14 -32.60 -39.54
C ALA A 126 -32.06 -33.87 -40.42
N GLY A 127 -31.17 -34.81 -40.05
CA GLY A 127 -31.04 -36.11 -40.72
C GLY A 127 -32.33 -36.94 -40.66
N ALA A 128 -32.93 -37.07 -39.47
CA ALA A 128 -34.19 -37.79 -39.28
C ALA A 128 -35.38 -37.10 -39.99
N LEU A 129 -35.46 -35.77 -39.89
CA LEU A 129 -36.50 -34.99 -40.58
C LEU A 129 -36.39 -35.12 -42.11
N ASN A 130 -35.17 -35.08 -42.67
CA ASN A 130 -34.95 -35.27 -44.09
C ASN A 130 -35.33 -36.68 -44.57
N GLN A 131 -35.06 -37.71 -43.77
CA GLN A 131 -35.50 -39.08 -44.05
C GLN A 131 -37.04 -39.18 -44.07
N ARG A 132 -37.73 -38.55 -43.11
CA ARG A 132 -39.21 -38.53 -43.06
C ARG A 132 -39.81 -37.82 -44.26
N VAL A 133 -39.26 -36.67 -44.64
CA VAL A 133 -39.69 -35.94 -45.85
C VAL A 133 -39.45 -36.78 -47.11
N SER A 134 -38.33 -37.50 -47.18
CA SER A 134 -38.02 -38.39 -48.32
C SER A 134 -38.99 -39.58 -48.40
N LEU A 135 -39.41 -40.15 -47.27
CA LEU A 135 -40.44 -41.19 -47.22
C LEU A 135 -41.81 -40.66 -47.70
N LEU A 136 -42.21 -39.46 -47.27
CA LEU A 136 -43.42 -38.80 -47.77
C LEU A 136 -43.34 -38.57 -49.28
N ALA A 137 -42.20 -38.09 -49.79
CA ALA A 137 -42.00 -37.84 -51.22
C ALA A 137 -42.12 -39.11 -52.09
N SER A 138 -41.75 -40.27 -51.55
CA SER A 138 -41.84 -41.56 -52.26
C SER A 138 -43.27 -42.11 -52.39
N ARG A 139 -44.25 -41.48 -51.73
CA ARG A 139 -45.61 -42.01 -51.60
C ARG A 139 -46.46 -41.67 -52.83
N THR A 140 -47.05 -42.70 -53.44
CA THR A 140 -47.99 -42.55 -54.57
C THR A 140 -49.36 -42.08 -54.09
N GLY A 141 -49.99 -41.14 -54.78
CA GLY A 141 -51.35 -40.67 -54.49
C GLY A 141 -51.45 -39.36 -53.68
N LEU A 142 -50.34 -38.64 -53.49
CA LEU A 142 -50.36 -37.29 -52.91
C LEU A 142 -51.05 -36.30 -53.85
N SER A 143 -51.84 -35.38 -53.28
CA SER A 143 -52.43 -34.27 -54.04
C SER A 143 -51.33 -33.34 -54.59
N PRO A 144 -51.57 -32.61 -55.70
CA PRO A 144 -50.57 -31.67 -56.24
C PRO A 144 -50.09 -30.62 -55.21
N ALA A 145 -50.99 -30.16 -54.33
CA ALA A 145 -50.66 -29.23 -53.26
C ALA A 145 -49.74 -29.85 -52.20
N ASP A 146 -49.93 -31.14 -51.89
CA ASP A 146 -49.07 -31.85 -50.94
C ASP A 146 -47.69 -32.13 -51.53
N GLN A 147 -47.61 -32.46 -52.82
CA GLN A 147 -46.34 -32.64 -53.52
C GLN A 147 -45.48 -31.36 -53.49
N GLN A 148 -46.10 -30.19 -53.70
CA GLN A 148 -45.42 -28.91 -53.59
C GLN A 148 -44.96 -28.63 -52.14
N SER A 149 -45.79 -28.98 -51.15
CA SER A 149 -45.47 -28.82 -49.73
C SER A 149 -44.29 -29.70 -49.31
N VAL A 150 -44.24 -30.95 -49.79
CA VAL A 150 -43.13 -31.88 -49.56
C VAL A 150 -41.83 -31.38 -50.21
N ALA A 151 -41.90 -30.79 -51.41
CA ALA A 151 -40.74 -30.19 -52.07
C ALA A 151 -40.18 -28.99 -51.26
N ALA A 152 -41.06 -28.15 -50.72
CA ALA A 152 -40.66 -27.04 -49.84
C ALA A 152 -39.99 -27.54 -48.55
N LEU A 153 -40.57 -28.56 -47.90
CA LEU A 153 -39.99 -29.17 -46.70
C LEU A 153 -38.63 -29.81 -46.96
N ARG A 154 -38.40 -30.36 -48.15
CA ARG A 154 -37.10 -30.93 -48.52
C ARG A 154 -36.02 -29.85 -48.60
N THR A 155 -36.39 -28.68 -49.10
CA THR A 155 -35.50 -27.51 -49.15
C THR A 155 -35.19 -27.01 -47.74
N GLN A 156 -36.21 -26.89 -46.87
CA GLN A 156 -36.03 -26.50 -45.47
C GLN A 156 -35.18 -27.52 -44.69
N ALA A 157 -35.37 -28.82 -44.93
CA ALA A 157 -34.56 -29.88 -44.32
C ALA A 157 -33.08 -29.78 -44.69
N GLN A 158 -32.77 -29.43 -45.95
CA GLN A 158 -31.41 -29.20 -46.41
C GLN A 158 -30.80 -27.94 -45.77
N GLN A 159 -31.57 -26.86 -45.65
CA GLN A 159 -31.12 -25.63 -44.98
C GLN A 159 -30.82 -25.88 -43.49
N LEU A 160 -31.71 -26.59 -42.80
CA LEU A 160 -31.50 -26.98 -41.40
C LEU A 160 -30.25 -27.85 -41.24
N PHE A 161 -30.02 -28.79 -42.15
CA PHE A 161 -28.81 -29.62 -42.13
C PHE A 161 -27.53 -28.77 -42.23
N THR A 162 -27.48 -27.81 -43.17
CA THR A 162 -26.34 -26.89 -43.28
C THR A 162 -26.16 -26.01 -42.03
N GLN A 163 -27.27 -25.61 -41.39
CA GLN A 163 -27.22 -24.84 -40.15
C GLN A 163 -26.70 -25.66 -38.96
N GLU A 164 -27.12 -26.92 -38.82
CA GLU A 164 -26.61 -27.86 -37.80
C GLU A 164 -25.12 -28.17 -38.01
N GLU A 165 -24.67 -28.28 -39.26
CA GLU A 165 -23.24 -28.45 -39.60
C GLU A 165 -22.41 -27.23 -39.18
N ALA A 166 -22.89 -26.02 -39.46
CA ALA A 166 -22.24 -24.77 -39.02
C ALA A 166 -22.19 -24.63 -37.49
N LEU A 167 -23.23 -25.07 -36.77
CA LEU A 167 -23.23 -25.14 -35.31
C LEU A 167 -22.17 -26.12 -34.78
N THR A 168 -21.99 -27.25 -35.47
CA THR A 168 -20.96 -28.24 -35.11
C THR A 168 -19.56 -27.67 -35.31
N GLU A 169 -19.32 -26.96 -36.41
CA GLU A 169 -18.05 -26.27 -36.68
C GLU A 169 -17.76 -25.20 -35.63
N THR A 170 -18.75 -24.37 -35.29
CA THR A 170 -18.67 -23.37 -34.21
C THR A 170 -18.29 -24.02 -32.86
N GLY A 171 -18.89 -25.18 -32.56
CA GLY A 171 -18.55 -25.97 -31.37
C GLY A 171 -17.12 -26.49 -31.36
N ALA A 172 -16.61 -26.92 -32.52
CA ALA A 172 -15.21 -27.35 -32.66
C ALA A 172 -14.23 -26.18 -32.49
N GLU A 173 -14.53 -25.02 -33.07
CA GLU A 173 -13.73 -23.79 -32.90
C GLU A 173 -13.69 -23.36 -31.42
N ARG A 174 -14.84 -23.36 -30.75
CA ARG A 174 -14.93 -23.09 -29.31
C ARG A 174 -14.03 -24.03 -28.50
N ALA A 175 -14.10 -25.34 -28.74
CA ALA A 175 -13.28 -26.31 -28.02
C ALA A 175 -11.77 -26.08 -28.23
N ALA A 176 -11.37 -25.67 -29.43
CA ALA A 176 -10.00 -25.29 -29.73
C ALA A 176 -9.57 -24.03 -28.96
N LEU A 177 -10.42 -23.00 -28.93
CA LEU A 177 -10.16 -21.76 -28.18
C LEU A 177 -10.12 -21.99 -26.67
N GLU A 178 -11.00 -22.82 -26.09
CA GLU A 178 -10.94 -23.17 -24.66
C GLU A 178 -9.64 -23.91 -24.31
N THR A 179 -9.17 -24.80 -25.19
CA THR A 179 -7.88 -25.48 -25.00
C THR A 179 -6.73 -24.47 -25.02
N ARG A 180 -6.76 -23.52 -25.96
CA ARG A 180 -5.78 -22.43 -26.04
C ARG A 180 -5.84 -21.52 -24.81
N GLN A 181 -7.05 -21.17 -24.35
CA GLN A 181 -7.28 -20.36 -23.15
C GLN A 181 -6.63 -20.99 -21.91
N ARG A 182 -6.72 -22.31 -21.74
CA ARG A 182 -6.07 -23.01 -20.61
C ARG A 182 -4.56 -22.94 -20.69
N LEU A 183 -3.98 -23.10 -21.87
CA LEU A 183 -2.54 -23.02 -22.09
C LEU A 183 -2.01 -21.61 -21.80
N VAL A 184 -2.63 -20.60 -22.40
CA VAL A 184 -2.24 -19.19 -22.22
C VAL A 184 -2.50 -18.74 -20.77
N GLY A 185 -3.63 -19.12 -20.19
CA GLY A 185 -3.94 -18.85 -18.79
C GLY A 185 -2.92 -19.48 -17.82
N GLY A 186 -2.40 -20.67 -18.15
CA GLY A 186 -1.29 -21.30 -17.43
C GLY A 186 -0.01 -20.46 -17.46
N GLN A 187 0.36 -19.94 -18.64
CA GLN A 187 1.52 -19.06 -18.79
C GLN A 187 1.38 -17.76 -17.99
N VAL A 188 0.22 -17.12 -18.05
CA VAL A 188 -0.07 -15.88 -17.29
C VAL A 188 -0.04 -16.15 -15.78
N SER A 189 -0.62 -17.27 -15.34
CA SER A 189 -0.57 -17.70 -13.93
C SER A 189 0.86 -17.94 -13.45
N GLU A 190 1.70 -18.57 -14.26
CA GLU A 190 3.11 -18.80 -13.95
C GLU A 190 3.88 -17.47 -13.85
N ALA A 191 3.68 -16.55 -14.80
CA ALA A 191 4.28 -15.22 -14.75
C ALA A 191 3.89 -14.47 -13.46
N ASN A 192 2.60 -14.47 -13.10
CA ASN A 192 2.12 -13.87 -11.86
C ASN A 192 2.76 -14.50 -10.62
N ARG A 193 2.87 -15.84 -10.58
CA ARG A 193 3.55 -16.53 -9.47
C ARG A 193 5.02 -16.12 -9.35
N ARG A 194 5.73 -15.96 -10.47
CA ARG A 194 7.12 -15.47 -10.48
C ARG A 194 7.20 -14.03 -9.96
N ILE A 195 6.29 -13.15 -10.37
CA ILE A 195 6.20 -11.76 -9.88
C ILE A 195 5.99 -11.75 -8.37
N TYR A 196 5.02 -12.51 -7.83
CA TYR A 196 4.77 -12.56 -6.39
C TYR A 196 5.96 -13.10 -5.62
N ALA A 197 6.61 -14.16 -6.12
CA ALA A 197 7.81 -14.70 -5.50
C ALA A 197 8.99 -13.70 -5.50
N LEU A 198 9.07 -12.80 -6.48
CA LEU A 198 10.06 -11.71 -6.48
C LEU A 198 9.70 -10.61 -5.47
N GLN A 199 8.43 -10.23 -5.39
CA GLN A 199 7.95 -9.22 -4.43
C GLN A 199 8.17 -9.67 -2.97
N GLU A 200 7.89 -10.94 -2.66
CA GLU A 200 8.09 -11.53 -1.32
C GLU A 200 9.56 -11.53 -0.87
N ARG A 201 10.53 -11.47 -1.80
CA ARG A 201 11.96 -11.35 -1.45
C ARG A 201 12.33 -10.01 -0.85
N VAL A 202 11.56 -8.96 -1.14
CA VAL A 202 11.82 -7.59 -0.66
C VAL A 202 10.92 -7.27 0.52
N VAL A 203 9.63 -7.54 0.38
CA VAL A 203 8.61 -7.30 1.40
C VAL A 203 7.90 -8.61 1.67
N PRO A 204 7.99 -9.19 2.89
CA PRO A 204 7.34 -10.45 3.23
C PRO A 204 5.84 -10.51 2.89
N ASP A 205 5.17 -9.36 2.91
CA ASP A 205 3.78 -9.19 2.47
C ASP A 205 3.74 -8.47 1.11
N TYR A 206 3.67 -9.24 0.02
CA TYR A 206 3.70 -8.71 -1.35
C TYR A 206 2.60 -7.66 -1.65
N GLN A 207 1.47 -7.71 -0.94
CA GLN A 207 0.37 -6.73 -1.09
C GLN A 207 0.81 -5.29 -0.82
N HIS A 208 1.88 -5.12 -0.03
CA HIS A 208 2.43 -3.83 0.34
C HIS A 208 3.59 -3.39 -0.55
N PHE A 209 4.04 -4.25 -1.46
CA PHE A 209 5.17 -3.97 -2.36
C PHE A 209 4.96 -2.68 -3.16
N ALA A 210 3.79 -2.50 -3.79
CA ALA A 210 3.49 -1.32 -4.61
C ALA A 210 3.51 -0.02 -3.78
N ARG A 211 3.02 -0.08 -2.53
CA ARG A 211 3.04 1.07 -1.62
C ARG A 211 4.47 1.42 -1.21
N VAL A 212 5.23 0.41 -0.77
CA VAL A 212 6.64 0.56 -0.37
C VAL A 212 7.47 1.12 -1.52
N ARG A 213 7.24 0.62 -2.74
CA ARG A 213 7.87 1.13 -3.97
C ARG A 213 7.55 2.60 -4.19
N GLY A 214 6.27 2.98 -4.18
CA GLY A 214 5.88 4.38 -4.37
C GLY A 214 6.44 5.32 -3.30
N GLU A 215 6.51 4.87 -2.05
CA GLU A 215 7.13 5.64 -0.95
C GLU A 215 8.66 5.75 -1.12
N ALA A 216 9.34 4.70 -1.58
CA ALA A 216 10.77 4.71 -1.87
C ALA A 216 11.12 5.63 -3.07
N ASP A 217 10.30 5.62 -4.11
CA ASP A 217 10.43 6.51 -5.26
C ASP A 217 10.19 7.96 -4.87
N ALA A 218 9.14 8.22 -4.08
CA ALA A 218 8.88 9.55 -3.55
C ALA A 218 10.05 10.07 -2.70
N LEU A 219 10.61 9.24 -1.83
CA LEU A 219 11.78 9.58 -1.02
C LEU A 219 13.01 9.90 -1.89
N THR A 220 13.25 9.09 -2.92
CA THR A 220 14.36 9.29 -3.86
C THR A 220 14.20 10.58 -4.64
N ASN A 221 12.99 10.87 -5.11
CA ASN A 221 12.67 12.09 -5.88
C ASN A 221 12.69 13.37 -5.02
N MET A 222 12.32 13.28 -3.74
CA MET A 222 12.34 14.42 -2.81
C MET A 222 13.73 14.72 -2.26
N SER A 223 14.66 13.75 -2.31
CA SER A 223 15.98 13.92 -1.74
C SER A 223 16.96 14.54 -2.74
N PRO A 224 17.50 15.75 -2.50
CA PRO A 224 18.64 16.23 -3.26
C PRO A 224 19.78 15.21 -3.15
N LEU A 225 20.27 14.73 -4.31
CA LEU A 225 21.36 13.75 -4.42
C LEU A 225 21.08 12.38 -3.75
N GLY A 226 19.83 12.03 -3.44
CA GLY A 226 19.48 10.72 -2.85
C GLY A 226 19.94 10.51 -1.39
N VAL A 227 20.37 11.56 -0.70
CA VAL A 227 20.81 11.51 0.71
C VAL A 227 19.77 10.88 1.65
N SER A 228 18.48 11.23 1.53
CA SER A 228 17.43 10.64 2.38
C SER A 228 17.21 9.16 2.10
N ALA A 229 17.32 8.72 0.84
CA ALA A 229 17.23 7.31 0.48
C ALA A 229 18.42 6.51 1.06
N PHE A 230 19.63 7.09 1.02
CA PHE A 230 20.79 6.50 1.68
C PHE A 230 20.62 6.43 3.21
N LEU A 231 20.12 7.51 3.83
CA LEU A 231 19.84 7.55 5.26
C LEU A 231 18.78 6.52 5.68
N ALA A 232 17.74 6.31 4.87
CA ALA A 232 16.66 5.36 5.12
C ALA A 232 17.12 3.89 5.13
N GLN A 233 18.30 3.58 4.57
CA GLN A 233 18.91 2.25 4.67
C GLN A 233 19.68 2.06 5.99
N GLY A 234 19.95 3.14 6.71
CA GLY A 234 20.65 3.13 8.00
C GLY A 234 19.77 2.65 9.16
N HIS A 235 20.37 2.29 10.29
CA HIS A 235 19.62 1.78 11.43
C HIS A 235 18.65 2.84 12.02
N PRO A 236 17.37 2.51 12.33
CA PRO A 236 16.38 3.51 12.77
C PRO A 236 16.73 4.26 14.05
N ALA A 237 17.53 3.64 14.93
CA ALA A 237 18.03 4.29 16.14
C ALA A 237 18.97 5.46 15.82
N LEU A 238 19.82 5.32 14.80
CA LEU A 238 20.76 6.36 14.38
C LEU A 238 20.03 7.56 13.77
N LEU A 239 18.98 7.32 12.98
CA LEU A 239 18.17 8.40 12.45
C LEU A 239 17.37 9.11 13.53
N SER A 240 16.82 8.35 14.50
CA SER A 240 16.12 8.93 15.63
C SER A 240 17.05 9.81 16.48
N THR A 241 18.26 9.36 16.79
CA THR A 241 19.23 10.17 17.55
C THR A 241 19.70 11.39 16.77
N ALA A 242 19.99 11.24 15.47
CA ALA A 242 20.33 12.37 14.61
C ALA A 242 19.20 13.40 14.56
N LEU A 243 17.94 12.96 14.43
CA LEU A 243 16.78 13.83 14.42
C LEU A 243 16.64 14.59 15.75
N VAL A 244 16.81 13.93 16.90
CA VAL A 244 16.79 14.58 18.22
C VAL A 244 17.84 15.67 18.31
N LEU A 245 19.07 15.37 17.90
CA LEU A 245 20.17 16.32 17.96
C LEU A 245 19.87 17.54 17.07
N LEU A 246 19.44 17.31 15.83
CA LEU A 246 19.08 18.39 14.90
C LEU A 246 17.93 19.25 15.43
N MET A 247 16.93 18.63 16.06
CA MET A 247 15.78 19.33 16.65
C MET A 247 16.15 20.10 17.92
N GLY A 248 17.08 19.56 18.74
CA GLY A 248 17.69 20.26 19.87
C GLY A 248 18.50 21.48 19.43
N ALA A 249 19.31 21.33 18.37
CA ALA A 249 20.02 22.44 17.76
C ALA A 249 19.04 23.50 17.24
N LEU A 250 17.97 23.10 16.55
CA LEU A 250 16.94 24.01 16.04
C LEU A 250 16.25 24.76 17.19
N GLY A 251 15.85 24.06 18.26
CA GLY A 251 15.24 24.67 19.44
C GLY A 251 16.13 25.74 20.09
N ALA A 252 17.43 25.46 20.23
CA ALA A 252 18.40 26.43 20.74
C ALA A 252 18.57 27.65 19.81
N LEU A 253 18.59 27.44 18.49
CA LEU A 253 18.64 28.53 17.51
C LEU A 253 17.38 29.40 17.53
N LEU A 254 16.20 28.79 17.66
CA LEU A 254 14.92 29.50 17.77
C LEU A 254 14.87 30.36 19.04
N TYR A 255 15.41 29.88 20.15
CA TYR A 255 15.54 30.67 21.37
C TYR A 255 16.51 31.85 21.21
N LEU A 256 17.60 31.65 20.46
CA LEU A 256 18.63 32.67 20.24
C LEU A 256 18.18 33.79 19.30
N PHE A 257 17.23 33.51 18.39
CA PHE A 257 16.79 34.47 17.37
C PHE A 257 16.14 35.75 17.96
N PRO A 258 15.16 35.68 18.89
CA PRO A 258 14.67 36.88 19.59
C PRO A 258 15.76 37.61 20.39
N ALA A 259 16.69 36.87 21.02
CA ALA A 259 17.78 37.46 21.78
C ALA A 259 18.74 38.26 20.88
N TYR A 260 19.01 37.77 19.67
CA TYR A 260 19.80 38.48 18.66
C TYR A 260 19.14 39.79 18.19
N LEU A 261 17.80 39.81 18.05
CA LEU A 261 17.06 40.99 17.64
C LEU A 261 17.02 42.06 18.75
N ASN A 262 16.76 41.64 20.00
CA ASN A 262 16.41 42.55 21.10
C ASN A 262 17.58 42.95 22.02
N ARG A 263 18.71 42.23 22.03
CA ARG A 263 19.84 42.60 22.89
C ARG A 263 20.64 43.79 22.35
N ALA A 264 21.01 44.68 23.25
CA ALA A 264 21.93 45.80 23.00
C ALA A 264 23.38 45.33 22.82
N ALA A 265 23.77 44.27 23.53
CA ALA A 265 25.06 43.61 23.34
C ALA A 265 25.01 42.65 22.13
N PRO A 266 26.05 42.65 21.26
CA PRO A 266 26.05 41.79 20.09
C PRO A 266 26.27 40.33 20.49
N VAL A 267 25.39 39.45 20.03
CA VAL A 267 25.58 37.98 20.12
C VAL A 267 26.87 37.62 19.38
N THR A 268 27.70 36.79 20.00
CA THR A 268 28.97 36.35 19.39
C THR A 268 28.82 35.00 18.70
N VAL A 269 29.68 34.70 17.72
CA VAL A 269 29.71 33.38 17.05
C VAL A 269 29.99 32.26 18.05
N ALA A 270 30.81 32.52 19.08
CA ALA A 270 31.08 31.58 20.15
C ALA A 270 29.82 31.27 20.98
N GLU A 271 29.00 32.28 21.27
CA GLU A 271 27.72 32.11 21.98
C GLU A 271 26.75 31.24 21.16
N ILE A 272 26.68 31.45 19.84
CA ILE A 272 25.88 30.60 18.94
C ILE A 272 26.34 29.14 19.03
N ALA A 273 27.64 28.89 18.91
CA ALA A 273 28.20 27.53 18.93
C ALA A 273 27.95 26.81 20.26
N VAL A 274 28.18 27.50 21.39
CA VAL A 274 27.99 26.92 22.73
C VAL A 274 26.52 26.59 22.98
N ARG A 275 25.59 27.49 22.67
CA ARG A 275 24.15 27.26 22.86
C ARG A 275 23.63 26.13 21.96
N LEU A 276 24.13 26.04 20.73
CA LEU A 276 23.78 24.97 19.81
C LEU A 276 24.21 23.59 20.37
N ILE A 277 25.45 23.47 20.85
CA ILE A 277 25.95 22.24 21.49
C ILE A 277 25.13 21.92 22.75
N PHE A 278 24.83 22.92 23.58
CA PHE A 278 24.05 22.69 24.78
C PHE A 278 22.62 22.24 24.48
N GLY A 279 21.98 22.82 23.47
CA GLY A 279 20.67 22.39 22.97
C GLY A 279 20.66 20.95 22.47
N MET A 280 21.70 20.55 21.72
CA MET A 280 21.89 19.16 21.29
C MET A 280 22.05 18.20 22.48
N CYS A 281 22.89 18.55 23.45
CA CYS A 281 23.11 17.73 24.65
C CYS A 281 21.85 17.61 25.51
N ALA A 282 21.11 18.70 25.72
CA ALA A 282 19.85 18.70 26.46
C ALA A 282 18.80 17.81 25.79
N ALA A 283 18.67 17.90 24.47
CA ALA A 283 17.78 17.06 23.68
C ALA A 283 18.14 15.58 23.78
N LEU A 284 19.43 15.24 23.68
CA LEU A 284 19.90 13.86 23.85
C LEU A 284 19.57 13.32 25.25
N ALA A 285 19.82 14.12 26.30
CA ALA A 285 19.55 13.72 27.68
C ALA A 285 18.06 13.45 27.91
N LEU A 286 17.17 14.33 27.42
CA LEU A 286 15.72 14.12 27.51
C LEU A 286 15.26 12.92 26.67
N TYR A 287 15.86 12.69 25.50
CA TYR A 287 15.56 11.52 24.69
C TYR A 287 15.95 10.20 25.37
N VAL A 288 17.13 10.13 26.00
CA VAL A 288 17.55 8.96 26.79
C VAL A 288 16.61 8.75 27.98
N LEU A 289 16.26 9.83 28.68
CA LEU A 289 15.31 9.76 29.79
C LEU A 289 13.92 9.28 29.35
N ALA A 290 13.42 9.78 28.21
CA ALA A 290 12.13 9.35 27.66
C ALA A 290 12.13 7.87 27.27
N ASN A 291 13.19 7.39 26.62
CA ASN A 291 13.32 5.97 26.29
C ASN A 291 13.45 5.09 27.54
N ALA A 292 14.20 5.53 28.56
CA ALA A 292 14.29 4.84 29.84
C ALA A 292 12.92 4.76 30.54
N ALA A 293 12.18 5.87 30.56
CA ALA A 293 10.84 5.91 31.14
C ALA A 293 9.88 4.94 30.42
N LEU A 294 9.84 4.96 29.09
CA LEU A 294 8.99 4.06 28.29
C LEU A 294 9.34 2.59 28.51
N SER A 295 10.63 2.26 28.59
CA SER A 295 11.09 0.90 28.89
C SER A 295 10.68 0.43 30.29
N SER A 296 10.57 1.34 31.26
CA SER A 296 10.15 1.04 32.61
C SER A 296 8.64 0.76 32.72
N PHE A 297 7.82 1.38 31.87
CA PHE A 297 6.37 1.14 31.85
C PHE A 297 5.99 -0.15 31.11
N SER A 298 6.77 -0.58 30.10
CA SER A 298 6.45 -1.81 29.34
C SER A 298 6.71 -3.11 30.10
N LEU A 299 7.47 -3.08 31.20
CA LEU A 299 7.72 -4.23 32.09
C LEU A 299 6.49 -4.63 32.92
N GLY A 300 5.48 -3.77 33.03
CA GLY A 300 4.26 -4.02 33.83
C GLY A 300 3.09 -4.65 33.07
N SER A 301 3.12 -4.67 31.73
CA SER A 301 2.05 -5.22 30.90
C SER A 301 2.51 -6.51 30.22
N ALA A 302 1.95 -7.65 30.64
CA ALA A 302 2.15 -8.95 30.03
C ALA A 302 1.61 -8.96 28.58
N GLY A 303 2.46 -8.58 27.63
CA GLY A 303 2.22 -8.67 26.20
C GLY A 303 3.56 -8.48 25.50
N ALA A 304 4.09 -9.56 24.93
CA ALA A 304 5.40 -9.59 24.30
C ALA A 304 5.49 -8.54 23.17
N GLN A 305 6.17 -7.42 23.45
CA GLN A 305 6.70 -6.51 22.44
C GLN A 305 8.22 -6.52 22.54
N GLN A 306 8.83 -7.00 21.45
CA GLN A 306 10.25 -7.20 21.20
C GLN A 306 11.11 -6.01 21.69
N PRO A 307 12.33 -6.23 22.22
CA PRO A 307 13.21 -5.17 22.67
C PRO A 307 13.78 -4.40 21.46
N GLY A 308 13.20 -3.23 21.21
CA GLY A 308 13.60 -2.29 20.15
C GLY A 308 13.12 -0.88 20.50
N THR A 309 13.51 -0.37 21.67
CA THR A 309 13.01 0.87 22.29
C THR A 309 13.23 2.13 21.43
N SER A 310 14.17 2.13 20.48
CA SER A 310 14.42 3.23 19.55
C SER A 310 13.58 3.19 18.26
N SER A 311 12.97 2.04 17.91
CA SER A 311 12.10 1.91 16.72
C SER A 311 10.66 2.36 17.00
N ALA A 312 10.24 2.40 18.27
CA ALA A 312 8.84 2.57 18.67
C ALA A 312 8.34 4.03 18.67
N LEU A 313 9.23 5.02 18.81
CA LEU A 313 8.81 6.42 18.85
C LEU A 313 8.62 6.98 17.45
N ASN A 314 7.42 7.52 17.22
CA ASN A 314 7.07 8.26 16.02
C ASN A 314 8.03 9.46 15.83
N PRO A 315 8.55 9.71 14.61
CA PRO A 315 9.47 10.81 14.34
C PRO A 315 8.95 12.20 14.75
N PHE A 316 7.64 12.44 14.69
CA PHE A 316 7.02 13.68 15.17
C PHE A 316 7.22 13.85 16.68
N THR A 317 6.99 12.80 17.47
CA THR A 317 7.19 12.82 18.93
C THR A 317 8.66 13.08 19.27
N VAL A 318 9.57 12.41 18.55
CA VAL A 318 11.02 12.60 18.71
C VAL A 318 11.42 14.05 18.40
N SER A 319 10.85 14.63 17.33
CA SER A 319 11.13 16.02 16.94
C SER A 319 10.60 17.03 17.96
N LEU A 320 9.41 16.80 18.52
CA LEU A 320 8.81 17.66 19.54
C LEU A 320 9.67 17.68 20.80
N PHE A 321 10.11 16.51 21.28
CA PHE A 321 11.02 16.44 22.43
C PHE A 321 12.33 17.17 22.16
N GLY A 322 12.91 17.02 20.96
CA GLY A 322 14.13 17.71 20.58
C GLY A 322 13.97 19.23 20.62
N ILE A 323 12.93 19.78 20.00
CA ILE A 323 12.69 21.24 19.97
C ILE A 323 12.47 21.78 21.38
N VAL A 324 11.59 21.15 22.17
CA VAL A 324 11.30 21.59 23.54
C VAL A 324 12.56 21.56 24.40
N ALA A 325 13.34 20.49 24.31
CA ALA A 325 14.61 20.37 25.02
C ALA A 325 15.59 21.48 24.63
N GLY A 326 15.70 21.78 23.33
CA GLY A 326 16.56 22.83 22.80
C GLY A 326 16.17 24.21 23.31
N VAL A 327 14.88 24.52 23.31
CA VAL A 327 14.34 25.80 23.81
C VAL A 327 14.57 25.95 25.32
N MET A 328 14.35 24.87 26.10
CA MET A 328 14.53 24.89 27.55
C MET A 328 15.98 24.74 28.00
N SER A 329 16.90 24.50 27.07
CA SER A 329 18.29 24.17 27.39
C SER A 329 18.98 25.28 28.18
N GLU A 330 18.66 26.56 27.94
CA GLU A 330 19.25 27.67 28.69
C GLU A 330 18.78 27.73 30.16
N ASP A 331 17.49 27.48 30.40
CA ASP A 331 16.93 27.40 31.74
C ASP A 331 17.51 26.22 32.52
N ILE A 332 17.68 25.08 31.85
CA ILE A 332 18.35 23.89 32.41
C ILE A 332 19.81 24.21 32.75
N ALA A 333 20.53 24.92 31.89
CA ALA A 333 21.92 25.31 32.13
C ALA A 333 22.06 26.19 33.37
N MET A 334 21.20 27.21 33.49
CA MET A 334 21.18 28.11 34.65
C MET A 334 20.86 27.36 35.93
N TRP A 335 19.85 26.48 35.89
CA TRP A 335 19.47 25.65 37.03
C TRP A 335 20.61 24.71 37.48
N ILE A 336 21.31 24.05 36.54
CA ILE A 336 22.48 23.20 36.85
C ILE A 336 23.58 24.04 37.49
N GLN A 337 23.86 25.24 36.97
CA GLN A 337 24.88 26.13 37.53
C GLN A 337 24.53 26.60 38.94
N GLU A 338 23.26 26.91 39.21
CA GLU A 338 22.78 27.33 40.52
C GLU A 338 22.83 26.19 41.55
N ARG A 339 22.36 24.99 41.17
CA ARG A 339 22.46 23.77 41.99
C ARG A 339 23.91 23.34 42.21
N GLY A 340 24.75 23.41 41.19
CA GLY A 340 26.17 23.11 41.27
C GLY A 340 26.89 24.07 42.22
N ARG A 341 26.60 25.37 42.14
CA ARG A 341 27.11 26.35 43.11
C ARG A 341 26.65 26.04 44.53
N GLY A 342 25.40 25.64 44.73
CA GLY A 342 24.83 25.25 46.02
C GLY A 342 25.53 24.05 46.69
N ILE A 343 25.96 23.07 45.91
CA ILE A 343 26.68 21.88 46.42
C ILE A 343 28.09 22.25 46.92
N PHE A 344 28.78 23.19 46.24
CA PHE A 344 30.09 23.67 46.68
C PHE A 344 30.02 24.72 47.80
N THR A 345 28.90 25.43 47.97
CA THR A 345 28.71 26.33 49.12
C THR A 345 28.18 25.62 50.38
N GLN A 346 27.52 24.46 50.26
CA GLN A 346 27.13 23.65 51.43
C GLN A 346 28.30 22.95 52.16
N GLY A 347 29.49 22.89 51.55
CA GLY A 347 30.70 22.33 52.17
C GLY A 347 31.48 23.29 53.08
N GLY A 348 31.13 24.58 53.12
CA GLY A 348 31.78 25.61 53.95
C GLY A 348 30.81 26.16 54.99
N GLY A 349 30.83 25.59 56.19
CA GLY A 349 29.82 25.81 57.22
C GLY A 349 29.69 27.25 57.76
N GLN A 350 28.46 27.57 58.15
CA GLN A 350 28.18 28.32 59.38
C GLN A 350 26.98 27.63 60.07
N PRO A 351 27.06 27.31 61.38
CA PRO A 351 25.92 26.80 62.11
C PRO A 351 24.93 27.94 62.31
N ALA A 352 23.72 27.80 61.76
CA ALA A 352 22.62 28.68 62.11
C ALA A 352 22.28 28.45 63.59
N ALA A 353 22.59 29.44 64.41
CA ALA A 353 22.14 29.51 65.79
C ALA A 353 20.62 29.33 65.84
N ALA A 354 20.17 28.50 66.78
CA ALA A 354 18.76 28.29 67.07
C ALA A 354 18.07 29.63 67.34
N GLN A 355 17.22 30.06 66.42
CA GLN A 355 16.23 31.09 66.68
C GLN A 355 14.92 30.39 67.07
N ASP A 356 14.65 30.55 68.36
CA ASP A 356 13.47 30.19 69.11
C ASP A 356 12.17 30.45 68.33
N SER A 357 11.45 29.37 68.02
CA SER A 357 10.14 29.41 67.37
C SER A 357 9.05 29.67 68.42
N GLY A 358 8.97 30.91 68.89
CA GLY A 358 7.92 31.37 69.78
C GLY A 358 6.60 31.64 69.05
N THR A 359 5.83 30.59 68.76
CA THR A 359 4.35 30.63 68.73
C THR A 359 3.80 29.23 68.97
N ALA A 360 3.79 28.84 70.25
CA ALA A 360 2.99 27.71 70.72
C ALA A 360 1.51 28.13 70.71
N ILE A 361 0.72 27.48 69.87
CA ILE A 361 -0.74 27.46 69.98
C ILE A 361 -1.07 26.67 71.26
N ASN A 362 -1.57 27.36 72.28
CA ASN A 362 -2.07 26.76 73.51
C ASN A 362 -3.52 26.24 73.27
N PRO A 363 -3.80 24.92 73.30
CA PRO A 363 -5.12 24.38 73.01
C PRO A 363 -6.07 24.31 74.22
N HIS A 364 -5.66 24.74 75.42
CA HIS A 364 -6.52 24.67 76.61
C HIS A 364 -6.58 26.02 77.33
N GLY A 365 -7.80 26.59 77.35
CA GLY A 365 -8.10 27.90 77.89
C GLY A 365 -7.92 28.03 79.41
N GLY A 366 -7.49 29.21 79.81
CA GLY A 366 -7.45 29.68 81.20
C GLY A 366 -7.08 31.17 81.22
N PRO A 367 -7.74 32.02 82.03
CA PRO A 367 -7.71 33.47 81.87
C PRO A 367 -6.52 34.18 82.54
N ASN A 368 -6.08 35.21 81.82
CA ASN A 368 -5.41 36.48 82.11
C ASN A 368 -5.04 36.93 83.55
N THR A 369 -4.05 37.82 83.55
CA THR A 369 -3.82 39.05 84.37
C THR A 369 -2.78 38.99 85.48
N PRO A 370 -2.20 40.14 85.87
CA PRO A 370 -2.08 41.44 85.18
C PRO A 370 -0.68 41.74 84.63
#